data_AF-A0A7C9AR23-F1
#
_entry.id   AF-A0A7C9AR23-F1
#
_cell.length_a   1.000
_cell.length_b   1.000
_cell.length_c   1.000
_cell.angle_alpha   90.00
_cell.angle_beta   90.00
_cell.angle_gamma   90.00
#
_symmetry.space_group_name_H-M   'P 1'
#
loop_
_entity.id
_entity.type
_entity.pdbx_description
1 polymer ?
#
loop_
_entity_poly.entity_id
_entity_poly.type
_entity_poly.pdbx_seq_one_letter_code
_entity_poly.pdbx_strand_id
1 'polypeptide(L)'
;FRDPYTGSSAYVPAEISSKHAASAKPTFKHIPKKGALVFDVAQFDGISKKISEFNNSLLSNEDQKELALTEVETSRLGAIVKILRETSYYHSSSFADVDMDLLLKLLNSWPLSMVFPVIDILRMIVLHPDGAAKLVKRINGGNDALLEMIKKATSRPVIPANLLTSLRAVTNLFKNPSFHQWLHYHRGEILDAFSGSYISSNKNVQLAYSTLILNFAVLLIEKGDEEGQSQVLSAALEIAEADNLDVDPRFRALVAIGSLMLEGAVKKIALDFDVESIAKAAKASKEAKIAEVGADIESLTKQP
;
A
#
# COMPACT_ATOMS: atom_id res chain seq x y z
N PHE A 1 -10.15 68.56 -23.51
CA PHE A 1 -11.48 68.41 -24.12
C PHE A 1 -11.97 67.00 -23.88
N ARG A 2 -12.95 66.86 -22.97
CA ARG A 2 -13.68 65.63 -22.66
C ARG A 2 -15.16 65.94 -22.91
N ASP A 3 -15.80 65.13 -23.72
CA ASP A 3 -17.22 65.21 -24.06
C ASP A 3 -18.06 64.53 -22.95
N PRO A 4 -19.10 65.19 -22.37
CA PRO A 4 -19.84 64.67 -21.22
C PRO A 4 -21.31 64.36 -21.54
N TYR A 5 -21.65 63.38 -22.38
CA TYR A 5 -23.03 62.86 -22.48
C TYR A 5 -23.13 61.42 -22.97
N THR A 6 -23.17 60.44 -22.06
CA THR A 6 -24.01 59.23 -22.19
C THR A 6 -24.30 58.68 -20.80
N GLY A 7 -25.54 58.88 -20.34
CA GLY A 7 -26.01 58.53 -19.02
C GLY A 7 -26.21 57.03 -18.80
N SER A 8 -26.00 56.63 -17.56
CA SER A 8 -26.27 55.32 -16.98
C SER A 8 -27.78 55.07 -16.92
N SER A 9 -28.38 54.53 -17.99
CA SER A 9 -29.66 53.77 -17.99
C SER A 9 -30.05 53.39 -19.42
N ALA A 10 -29.59 52.22 -19.89
CA ALA A 10 -30.17 51.56 -21.06
C ALA A 10 -30.69 50.18 -20.63
N TYR A 11 -32.00 50.00 -20.72
CA TYR A 11 -32.68 48.72 -20.52
C TYR A 11 -32.42 47.84 -21.74
N VAL A 12 -31.76 46.69 -21.55
CA VAL A 12 -31.56 45.67 -22.60
C VAL A 12 -32.58 44.55 -22.38
N PRO A 13 -33.42 44.20 -23.37
CA PRO A 13 -34.38 43.10 -23.25
C PRO A 13 -33.69 41.77 -22.97
N ALA A 14 -34.31 40.94 -22.13
CA ALA A 14 -33.81 39.63 -21.73
C ALA A 14 -33.57 38.73 -22.96
N GLU A 15 -32.30 38.46 -23.25
CA GLU A 15 -31.93 37.34 -24.11
C GLU A 15 -32.25 36.03 -23.40
N ILE A 16 -33.03 35.20 -24.09
CA ILE A 16 -33.34 33.83 -23.71
C ILE A 16 -32.01 33.08 -23.67
N SER A 17 -31.47 32.91 -22.47
CA SER A 17 -30.26 32.14 -22.24
C SER A 17 -30.57 30.68 -22.57
N SER A 18 -30.14 30.25 -23.75
CA SER A 18 -29.98 28.84 -24.08
C SER A 18 -29.03 28.26 -23.05
N LYS A 19 -29.59 27.60 -22.02
CA LYS A 19 -28.84 26.75 -21.10
C LYS A 19 -28.21 25.65 -21.93
N HIS A 20 -26.99 25.88 -22.40
CA HIS A 20 -26.08 24.79 -22.69
C HIS A 20 -25.97 24.01 -21.39
N ALA A 21 -26.63 22.85 -21.33
CA ALA A 21 -26.43 21.87 -20.30
C ALA A 21 -24.97 21.47 -20.36
N ALA A 22 -24.12 22.15 -19.58
CA ALA A 22 -22.82 21.61 -19.23
C ALA A 22 -23.12 20.27 -18.59
N SER A 23 -22.77 19.18 -19.28
CA SER A 23 -22.87 17.83 -18.72
C SER A 23 -22.15 17.86 -17.38
N ALA A 24 -22.89 17.79 -16.28
CA ALA A 24 -22.30 17.74 -14.96
C ALA A 24 -21.36 16.54 -14.95
N LYS A 25 -20.05 16.77 -14.78
CA LYS A 25 -19.10 15.66 -14.66
C LYS A 25 -19.59 14.77 -13.53
N PRO A 26 -19.72 13.45 -13.74
CA PRO A 26 -20.16 12.56 -12.69
C PRO A 26 -19.20 12.69 -11.49
N THR A 27 -19.77 13.03 -10.33
CA THR A 27 -19.06 13.01 -9.05
C THR A 27 -19.15 11.61 -8.47
N PHE A 28 -18.02 10.93 -8.39
CA PHE A 28 -17.91 9.60 -7.80
C PHE A 28 -17.63 9.72 -6.29
N LYS A 29 -18.14 8.78 -5.49
CA LYS A 29 -18.01 8.84 -4.02
C LYS A 29 -16.67 8.27 -3.54
N HIS A 30 -16.20 7.20 -4.16
CA HIS A 30 -15.05 6.41 -3.66
C HIS A 30 -13.84 6.41 -4.59
N ILE A 31 -14.02 6.79 -5.85
CA ILE A 31 -12.97 6.78 -6.89
C ILE A 31 -12.75 8.18 -7.49
N PRO A 32 -11.55 8.48 -8.01
CA PRO A 32 -10.35 7.67 -7.95
C PRO A 32 -9.68 7.79 -6.57
N LYS A 33 -8.97 6.75 -6.15
CA LYS A 33 -8.14 6.82 -4.95
C LYS A 33 -6.93 7.72 -5.22
N LYS A 34 -6.65 8.63 -4.28
CA LYS A 34 -5.42 9.42 -4.25
C LYS A 34 -4.59 9.10 -3.00
N GLY A 35 -3.27 9.04 -3.17
CA GLY A 35 -2.31 8.77 -2.10
C GLY A 35 -2.34 7.33 -1.57
N ALA A 36 -1.28 6.95 -0.85
CA ALA A 36 -1.11 5.60 -0.30
C ALA A 36 -1.86 5.39 1.02
N LEU A 37 -2.36 4.17 1.22
CA LEU A 37 -2.76 3.65 2.52
C LEU A 37 -1.55 3.02 3.22
N VAL A 38 -1.53 3.07 4.54
CA VAL A 38 -0.44 2.52 5.36
C VAL A 38 -0.99 1.68 6.50
N PHE A 39 -0.11 0.84 7.03
CA PHE A 39 -0.28 0.15 8.29
C PHE A 39 0.71 0.78 9.28
N ASP A 40 0.28 1.75 10.09
CA ASP A 40 1.11 2.56 10.99
C ASP A 40 0.90 2.28 12.49
N VAL A 41 -0.03 1.38 12.83
CA VAL A 41 -0.21 0.91 14.21
C VAL A 41 0.73 -0.26 14.50
N ALA A 42 1.55 -0.13 15.54
CA ALA A 42 2.48 -1.15 16.02
C ALA A 42 2.34 -1.38 17.53
N GLN A 43 2.29 -2.66 17.92
CA GLN A 43 2.27 -3.08 19.33
C GLN A 43 3.71 -3.32 19.79
N PHE A 44 4.48 -2.23 19.95
CA PHE A 44 5.92 -2.30 20.20
C PHE A 44 6.30 -3.16 21.42
N ASP A 45 5.49 -3.19 22.48
CA ASP A 45 5.74 -4.06 23.65
C ASP A 45 5.67 -5.54 23.27
N GLY A 46 4.68 -5.91 22.44
CA GLY A 46 4.55 -7.27 21.91
C GLY A 46 5.69 -7.63 20.96
N ILE A 47 6.09 -6.70 20.09
CA ILE A 47 7.20 -6.90 19.15
C ILE A 47 8.52 -7.10 19.92
N SER A 48 8.85 -6.21 20.86
CA SER A 48 10.05 -6.32 21.69
C SER A 48 10.06 -7.59 22.52
N LYS A 49 8.93 -7.96 23.13
CA LYS A 49 8.80 -9.23 23.86
C LYS A 49 9.12 -10.42 22.96
N LYS A 50 8.62 -10.42 21.72
CA LYS A 50 8.81 -11.54 20.80
C LYS A 50 10.26 -11.67 20.32
N ILE A 51 10.93 -10.54 20.06
CA ILE A 51 12.37 -10.52 19.77
C ILE A 51 13.14 -11.12 20.95
N SER A 52 12.86 -10.69 22.18
CA SER A 52 13.54 -11.22 23.36
C SER A 52 13.31 -12.74 23.56
N GLU A 53 12.09 -13.24 23.33
CA GLU A 53 11.79 -14.68 23.37
C GLU A 53 12.64 -15.48 22.36
N PHE A 54 12.71 -15.00 21.12
CA PHE A 54 13.52 -15.65 20.08
C PHE A 54 15.01 -15.53 20.37
N ASN A 55 15.46 -14.38 20.85
CA ASN A 55 16.85 -14.19 21.25
C ASN A 55 17.29 -15.18 22.33
N ASN A 56 16.47 -15.38 23.37
CA ASN A 56 16.75 -16.33 24.44
C ASN A 56 16.78 -17.79 23.92
N SER A 57 15.93 -18.10 22.95
CA SER A 57 15.91 -19.40 22.28
C SER A 57 17.20 -19.64 21.48
N LEU A 58 17.69 -18.62 20.76
CA LEU A 58 18.97 -18.67 20.04
C LEU A 58 20.15 -18.81 21.02
N LEU A 59 20.17 -18.07 22.13
CA LEU A 59 21.22 -18.16 23.16
C LEU A 59 21.33 -19.54 23.80
N SER A 60 20.20 -20.25 23.89
CA SER A 60 20.09 -21.58 24.49
C SER A 60 20.37 -22.71 23.50
N ASN A 61 20.51 -22.41 22.20
CA ASN A 61 20.85 -23.36 21.15
C ASN A 61 22.31 -23.18 20.73
N GLU A 62 23.19 -24.12 21.07
CA GLU A 62 24.63 -24.03 20.78
C GLU A 62 24.93 -23.83 19.28
N ASP A 63 24.16 -24.46 18.39
CA ASP A 63 24.34 -24.38 16.93
C ASP A 63 23.90 -23.04 16.34
N GLN A 64 23.11 -22.24 17.08
CA GLN A 64 22.52 -20.99 16.58
C GLN A 64 22.85 -19.77 17.47
N LYS A 65 23.68 -19.96 18.49
CA LYS A 65 24.03 -18.95 19.48
C LYS A 65 24.66 -17.69 18.85
N GLU A 66 25.39 -17.85 17.76
CA GLU A 66 26.01 -16.75 17.01
C GLU A 66 25.01 -15.80 16.34
N LEU A 67 23.75 -16.24 16.16
CA LEU A 67 22.67 -15.41 15.61
C LEU A 67 21.99 -14.54 16.66
N ALA A 68 22.23 -14.81 17.95
CA ALA A 68 21.67 -14.05 19.05
C ALA A 68 22.24 -12.61 19.10
N LEU A 69 21.41 -11.70 19.60
CA LEU A 69 21.75 -10.33 19.93
C LEU A 69 22.75 -10.30 21.09
N THR A 70 23.79 -9.51 20.91
CA THR A 70 24.64 -9.05 22.01
C THR A 70 23.90 -8.06 22.91
N GLU A 71 24.45 -7.77 24.10
CA GLU A 71 23.91 -6.76 25.02
C GLU A 71 23.86 -5.35 24.38
N VAL A 72 24.89 -5.03 23.58
CA VAL A 72 24.96 -3.77 22.83
C VAL A 72 23.84 -3.70 21.79
N GLU A 73 23.64 -4.76 21.01
CA GLU A 73 22.59 -4.81 19.99
C GLU A 73 21.19 -4.79 20.61
N THR A 74 21.00 -5.44 21.76
CA THR A 74 19.76 -5.36 22.54
C THR A 74 19.46 -3.93 22.97
N SER A 75 20.49 -3.20 23.43
CA SER A 75 20.36 -1.78 23.78
C SER A 75 20.05 -0.90 22.57
N ARG A 76 20.67 -1.16 21.41
CA ARG A 76 20.37 -0.46 20.14
C ARG A 76 18.94 -0.70 19.69
N LEU A 77 18.45 -1.93 19.76
CA LEU A 77 17.04 -2.24 19.46
C LEU A 77 16.09 -1.45 20.37
N GLY A 78 16.41 -1.31 21.65
CA GLY A 78 15.67 -0.44 22.57
C GLY A 78 15.63 1.03 22.12
N ALA A 79 16.75 1.56 21.63
CA ALA A 79 16.82 2.92 21.08
C ALA A 79 15.97 3.06 19.80
N ILE A 80 16.02 2.09 18.88
CA ILE A 80 15.18 2.05 17.67
C ILE A 80 13.71 2.11 18.05
N VAL A 81 13.27 1.23 18.96
CA VAL A 81 11.88 1.18 19.42
C VAL A 81 11.45 2.50 20.09
N LYS A 82 12.33 3.13 20.86
CA LYS A 82 12.05 4.44 21.48
C LYS A 82 11.78 5.50 20.41
N ILE A 83 12.64 5.62 19.40
CA ILE A 83 12.45 6.55 18.27
C ILE A 83 11.11 6.27 17.58
N LEU A 84 10.81 5.00 17.30
CA LEU A 84 9.62 4.63 16.56
C LEU A 84 8.30 4.88 17.30
N ARG A 85 8.30 4.87 18.64
CA ARG A 85 7.12 5.20 19.47
C ARG A 85 6.74 6.68 19.41
N GLU A 86 7.73 7.55 19.25
CA GLU A 86 7.59 9.00 19.31
C GLU A 86 7.23 9.58 17.92
N THR A 87 6.12 9.14 17.32
CA THR A 87 5.73 9.49 15.94
C THR A 87 5.60 10.98 15.67
N SER A 88 5.22 11.78 16.68
CA SER A 88 5.19 13.24 16.61
C SER A 88 6.56 13.88 16.36
N TYR A 89 7.65 13.19 16.71
CA TYR A 89 9.03 13.67 16.61
C TYR A 89 9.79 13.12 15.40
N TYR A 90 9.16 12.37 14.50
CA TYR A 90 9.82 11.79 13.31
C TYR A 90 10.51 12.83 12.40
N HIS A 91 10.08 14.09 12.47
CA HIS A 91 10.67 15.21 11.73
C HIS A 91 11.98 15.75 12.36
N SER A 92 12.30 15.33 13.58
CA SER A 92 13.46 15.81 14.36
C SER A 92 14.29 14.70 15.01
N SER A 93 13.85 13.44 14.95
CA SER A 93 14.64 12.27 15.36
C SER A 93 15.39 11.66 14.17
N SER A 94 16.42 10.86 14.46
CA SER A 94 17.19 10.11 13.45
C SER A 94 17.71 8.81 14.04
N PHE A 95 17.99 7.84 13.16
CA PHE A 95 18.63 6.59 13.50
C PHE A 95 20.15 6.70 13.34
N ALA A 96 20.92 6.04 14.19
CA ALA A 96 22.34 5.87 13.95
C ALA A 96 22.57 4.86 12.81
N ASP A 97 23.71 4.93 12.11
CA ASP A 97 24.00 3.95 11.04
C ASP A 97 24.06 2.51 11.58
N VAL A 98 24.56 2.34 12.81
CA VAL A 98 24.58 1.04 13.51
C VAL A 98 23.17 0.48 13.77
N ASP A 99 22.15 1.33 13.87
CA ASP A 99 20.76 0.85 14.03
C ASP A 99 20.26 0.20 12.74
N MET A 100 20.58 0.81 11.61
CA MET A 100 20.22 0.29 10.29
C MET A 100 21.00 -0.98 9.98
N ASP A 101 22.28 -1.01 10.33
CA ASP A 101 23.13 -2.19 10.14
C ASP A 101 22.66 -3.35 11.00
N LEU A 102 22.22 -3.09 12.24
CA LEU A 102 21.58 -4.09 13.10
C LEU A 102 20.28 -4.62 12.47
N LEU A 103 19.37 -3.74 12.02
CA LEU A 103 18.13 -4.17 11.37
C LEU A 103 18.40 -5.09 10.19
N LEU A 104 19.33 -4.71 9.31
CA LEU A 104 19.70 -5.49 8.13
C LEU A 104 20.36 -6.82 8.50
N LYS A 105 21.23 -6.83 9.53
CA LYS A 105 21.81 -8.07 10.08
C LYS A 105 20.68 -9.03 10.46
N LEU A 106 19.71 -8.58 11.25
CA LEU A 106 18.62 -9.43 11.73
C LEU A 106 17.71 -9.93 10.60
N LEU A 107 17.35 -9.09 9.63
CA LEU A 107 16.58 -9.51 8.46
C LEU A 107 17.30 -10.59 7.63
N ASN A 108 18.64 -10.50 7.57
CA ASN A 108 19.45 -11.41 6.77
C ASN A 108 19.77 -12.71 7.50
N SER A 109 20.07 -12.67 8.80
CA SER A 109 20.61 -13.80 9.54
C SER A 109 19.60 -14.57 10.39
N TRP A 110 18.49 -13.95 10.82
CA TRP A 110 17.56 -14.66 11.69
C TRP A 110 16.84 -15.80 10.96
N PRO A 111 16.59 -16.93 11.64
CA PRO A 111 15.84 -18.04 11.06
C PRO A 111 14.47 -17.61 10.53
N LEU A 112 13.99 -18.27 9.48
CA LEU A 112 12.72 -17.94 8.85
C LEU A 112 11.54 -17.96 9.85
N SER A 113 11.56 -18.86 10.83
CA SER A 113 10.54 -18.95 11.89
C SER A 113 10.57 -17.79 12.90
N MET A 114 11.62 -16.96 12.87
CA MET A 114 11.89 -15.94 13.89
C MET A 114 11.93 -14.51 13.34
N VAL A 115 11.88 -14.31 12.02
CA VAL A 115 12.16 -13.00 11.39
C VAL A 115 10.98 -12.01 11.43
N PHE A 116 9.72 -12.46 11.54
CA PHE A 116 8.55 -11.57 11.47
C PHE A 116 8.57 -10.35 12.41
N PRO A 117 9.02 -10.40 13.69
CA PRO A 117 9.04 -9.19 14.52
C PRO A 117 10.08 -8.18 14.03
N VAL A 118 11.15 -8.62 13.38
CA VAL A 118 12.14 -7.72 12.74
C VAL A 118 11.50 -7.00 11.55
N ILE A 119 10.72 -7.72 10.75
CA ILE A 119 9.95 -7.15 9.63
C ILE A 119 8.91 -6.14 10.14
N ASP A 120 8.29 -6.39 11.31
CA ASP A 120 7.32 -5.47 11.91
C ASP A 120 7.98 -4.18 12.45
N ILE A 121 9.26 -4.23 12.85
CA ILE A 121 10.08 -3.02 13.11
C ILE A 121 10.39 -2.29 11.80
N LEU A 122 10.86 -3.01 10.77
CA LEU A 122 11.16 -2.43 9.46
C LEU A 122 9.97 -1.66 8.87
N ARG A 123 8.76 -2.25 8.97
CA ARG A 123 7.51 -1.64 8.53
C ARG A 123 7.28 -0.24 9.12
N MET A 124 7.73 0.00 10.35
CA MET A 124 7.64 1.30 11.01
C MET A 124 8.81 2.22 10.61
N ILE A 125 10.02 1.67 10.45
CA ILE A 125 11.21 2.42 9.99
C ILE A 125 10.97 3.06 8.62
N VAL A 126 10.31 2.38 7.69
CA VAL A 126 10.05 2.92 6.34
C VAL A 126 9.05 4.09 6.33
N LEU A 127 8.30 4.30 7.41
CA LEU A 127 7.44 5.47 7.61
C LEU A 127 8.19 6.67 8.21
N HIS A 128 9.36 6.45 8.82
CA HIS A 128 10.19 7.51 9.38
C HIS A 128 11.06 8.13 8.28
N PRO A 129 11.11 9.47 8.10
CA PRO A 129 11.87 10.12 7.03
C PRO A 129 13.35 9.73 6.97
N ASP A 130 14.06 9.83 8.10
CA ASP A 130 15.47 9.42 8.20
C ASP A 130 15.67 7.90 7.96
N GLY A 131 14.85 7.06 8.60
CA GLY A 131 14.89 5.61 8.40
C GLY A 131 14.68 5.18 6.94
N ALA A 132 13.70 5.77 6.26
CA ALA A 132 13.45 5.56 4.84
C ALA A 132 14.64 5.98 3.97
N ALA A 133 15.16 7.20 4.17
CA ALA A 133 16.30 7.71 3.42
C ALA A 133 17.55 6.82 3.59
N LYS A 134 17.84 6.38 4.81
CA LYS A 134 18.94 5.47 5.11
C LYS A 134 18.75 4.11 4.46
N LEU A 135 17.54 3.54 4.52
CA LEU A 135 17.26 2.25 3.90
C LEU A 135 17.41 2.29 2.37
N VAL A 136 16.86 3.32 1.70
CA VAL A 136 17.02 3.50 0.24
C VAL A 136 18.51 3.56 -0.14
N LYS A 137 19.32 4.28 0.65
CA LYS A 137 20.77 4.34 0.42
C LYS A 137 21.44 2.97 0.50
N ARG A 138 21.01 2.09 1.42
CA ARG A 138 21.55 0.72 1.56
C ARG A 138 21.14 -0.18 0.39
N ILE A 139 19.88 -0.08 -0.04
CA ILE A 139 19.35 -0.82 -1.21
C ILE A 139 20.13 -0.44 -2.48
N ASN A 140 20.25 0.86 -2.75
CA ASN A 140 20.98 1.37 -3.91
C ASN A 140 22.49 1.08 -3.84
N GLY A 141 23.02 0.75 -2.65
CA GLY A 141 24.39 0.31 -2.43
C GLY A 141 24.64 -1.18 -2.68
N GLY A 142 23.64 -1.93 -3.16
CA GLY A 142 23.76 -3.35 -3.52
C GLY A 142 23.23 -4.34 -2.47
N ASN A 143 22.70 -3.86 -1.34
CA ASN A 143 22.06 -4.71 -0.33
C ASN A 143 20.53 -4.56 -0.42
N ASP A 144 19.90 -5.25 -1.37
CA ASP A 144 18.44 -5.26 -1.53
C ASP A 144 17.76 -6.21 -0.53
N ALA A 145 17.85 -5.82 0.74
CA ALA A 145 17.22 -6.57 1.84
C ALA A 145 15.68 -6.59 1.74
N LEU A 146 15.06 -5.68 0.98
CA LEU A 146 13.61 -5.67 0.78
C LEU A 146 13.18 -6.83 -0.13
N LEU A 147 13.85 -7.00 -1.27
CA LEU A 147 13.54 -8.09 -2.19
C LEU A 147 13.84 -9.45 -1.55
N GLU A 148 14.97 -9.56 -0.84
CA GLU A 148 15.32 -10.79 -0.12
C GLU A 148 14.34 -11.12 1.00
N MET A 149 13.82 -10.10 1.71
CA MET A 149 12.75 -10.28 2.70
C MET A 149 11.45 -10.80 2.04
N ILE A 150 11.06 -10.26 0.89
CA ILE A 150 9.89 -10.74 0.13
C ILE A 150 10.07 -12.20 -0.27
N LYS A 151 11.21 -12.56 -0.88
CA LYS A 151 11.54 -13.94 -1.28
C LYS A 151 11.48 -14.90 -0.09
N LYS A 152 12.04 -14.53 1.05
CA LYS A 152 11.96 -15.32 2.28
C LYS A 152 10.53 -15.49 2.75
N ALA A 153 9.75 -14.41 2.80
CA ALA A 153 8.38 -14.42 3.32
C ALA A 153 7.39 -15.22 2.46
N THR A 154 7.67 -15.37 1.17
CA THR A 154 6.83 -16.11 0.21
C THR A 154 7.38 -17.48 -0.15
N SER A 155 8.57 -17.83 0.36
CA SER A 155 9.14 -19.18 0.24
C SER A 155 8.27 -20.24 0.93
N ARG A 156 8.28 -21.46 0.39
CA ARG A 156 7.53 -22.59 0.95
C ARG A 156 8.36 -23.35 2.00
N PRO A 157 7.76 -23.78 3.12
CA PRO A 157 6.38 -23.52 3.52
C PRO A 157 6.16 -22.06 3.97
N VAL A 158 5.05 -21.47 3.53
CA VAL A 158 4.74 -20.07 3.85
C VAL A 158 4.40 -19.94 5.33
N ILE A 159 5.11 -19.06 6.03
CA ILE A 159 4.83 -18.74 7.43
C ILE A 159 3.87 -17.54 7.49
N PRO A 160 2.63 -17.69 8.02
CA PRO A 160 1.62 -16.63 7.97
C PRO A 160 2.07 -15.30 8.60
N ALA A 161 2.89 -15.35 9.65
CA ALA A 161 3.42 -14.16 10.31
C ALA A 161 4.40 -13.39 9.41
N ASN A 162 5.28 -14.09 8.70
CA ASN A 162 6.22 -13.47 7.74
C ASN A 162 5.46 -12.87 6.55
N LEU A 163 4.50 -13.61 6.00
CA LEU A 163 3.67 -13.15 4.89
C LEU A 163 2.95 -11.85 5.25
N LEU A 164 2.27 -11.83 6.41
CA LEU A 164 1.52 -10.65 6.87
C LEU A 164 2.41 -9.44 7.11
N THR A 165 3.51 -9.63 7.86
CA THR A 165 4.41 -8.51 8.20
C THR A 165 5.10 -7.96 6.96
N SER A 166 5.47 -8.82 6.00
CA SER A 166 6.10 -8.40 4.73
C SER A 166 5.12 -7.65 3.83
N LEU A 167 3.89 -8.14 3.66
CA LEU A 167 2.84 -7.40 2.92
C LEU A 167 2.65 -6.00 3.50
N ARG A 168 2.58 -5.87 4.82
CA ARG A 168 2.43 -4.57 5.49
C ARG A 168 3.67 -3.69 5.34
N ALA A 169 4.87 -4.26 5.44
CA ALA A 169 6.12 -3.54 5.23
C ALA A 169 6.20 -2.97 3.81
N VAL A 170 5.94 -3.79 2.78
CA VAL A 170 5.93 -3.36 1.37
C VAL A 170 4.84 -2.32 1.11
N THR A 171 3.65 -2.51 1.69
CA THR A 171 2.56 -1.51 1.59
C THR A 171 2.99 -0.15 2.14
N ASN A 172 3.75 -0.10 3.24
CA ASN A 172 4.21 1.14 3.83
C ASN A 172 5.25 1.88 3.00
N LEU A 173 5.99 1.18 2.13
CA LEU A 173 6.98 1.80 1.23
C LEU A 173 6.34 2.89 0.36
N PHE A 174 5.08 2.70 -0.06
CA PHE A 174 4.36 3.65 -0.91
C PHE A 174 4.17 5.03 -0.28
N LYS A 175 4.27 5.13 1.07
CA LYS A 175 4.13 6.41 1.77
C LYS A 175 5.29 7.36 1.46
N ASN A 176 6.48 6.83 1.22
CA ASN A 176 7.67 7.63 0.98
C ASN A 176 8.06 7.58 -0.50
N PRO A 177 8.04 8.72 -1.22
CA PRO A 177 8.36 8.77 -2.65
C PRO A 177 9.74 8.20 -3.01
N SER A 178 10.69 8.17 -2.07
CA SER A 178 12.03 7.59 -2.31
C SER A 178 12.00 6.11 -2.66
N PHE A 179 10.95 5.37 -2.29
CA PHE A 179 10.78 3.96 -2.69
C PHE A 179 9.98 3.76 -3.98
N HIS A 180 9.35 4.80 -4.55
CA HIS A 180 8.45 4.63 -5.70
C HIS A 180 9.16 4.06 -6.92
N GLN A 181 10.42 4.44 -7.16
CA GLN A 181 11.20 3.88 -8.26
C GLN A 181 11.51 2.39 -8.04
N TRP A 182 11.84 2.00 -6.81
CA TRP A 182 12.10 0.61 -6.45
C TRP A 182 10.84 -0.25 -6.57
N LEU A 183 9.71 0.24 -6.04
CA LEU A 183 8.40 -0.42 -6.15
C LEU A 183 7.98 -0.62 -7.61
N HIS A 184 8.18 0.40 -8.46
CA HIS A 184 7.88 0.31 -9.87
C HIS A 184 8.79 -0.69 -10.58
N TYR A 185 10.10 -0.65 -10.31
CA TYR A 185 11.07 -1.57 -10.91
C TYR A 185 10.77 -3.04 -10.56
N HIS A 186 10.46 -3.32 -9.28
CA HIS A 186 10.17 -4.68 -8.79
C HIS A 186 8.69 -5.08 -8.83
N ARG A 187 7.82 -4.29 -9.47
CA ARG A 187 6.36 -4.51 -9.43
C ARG A 187 5.94 -5.94 -9.78
N GLY A 188 6.53 -6.53 -10.81
CA GLY A 188 6.21 -7.89 -11.26
C GLY A 188 6.59 -8.93 -10.21
N GLU A 189 7.83 -8.85 -9.71
CA GLU A 189 8.32 -9.74 -8.65
C GLU A 189 7.46 -9.64 -7.37
N ILE A 190 7.03 -8.44 -7.01
CA ILE A 190 6.18 -8.20 -5.84
C ILE A 190 4.78 -8.79 -6.04
N LEU A 191 4.14 -8.49 -7.19
CA LEU A 191 2.79 -8.97 -7.50
C LEU A 191 2.77 -10.50 -7.59
N ASP A 192 3.74 -11.10 -8.26
CA ASP A 192 3.87 -12.55 -8.39
C ASP A 192 4.08 -13.22 -7.02
N ALA A 193 4.99 -12.68 -6.20
CA ALA A 193 5.31 -13.24 -4.90
C ALA A 193 4.10 -13.27 -3.95
N PHE A 194 3.23 -12.26 -4.01
CA PHE A 194 2.07 -12.15 -3.12
C PHE A 194 0.72 -12.58 -3.74
N SER A 195 0.70 -12.97 -5.02
CA SER A 195 -0.51 -13.32 -5.79
C SER A 195 -1.53 -14.17 -5.04
N GLY A 196 -1.10 -15.23 -4.34
CA GLY A 196 -1.99 -16.12 -3.57
C GLY A 196 -2.50 -15.58 -2.22
N SER A 197 -2.26 -14.30 -1.88
CA SER A 197 -2.59 -13.79 -0.55
C SER A 197 -4.09 -13.54 -0.33
N TYR A 198 -4.88 -13.37 -1.40
CA TYR A 198 -6.33 -13.16 -1.30
C TYR A 198 -7.10 -14.42 -0.84
N ILE A 199 -6.58 -15.62 -1.15
CA ILE A 199 -7.15 -16.90 -0.69
C ILE A 199 -6.69 -17.31 0.71
N SER A 200 -5.90 -16.47 1.39
CA SER A 200 -5.44 -16.77 2.75
C SER A 200 -6.61 -16.88 3.71
N SER A 201 -6.58 -17.89 4.59
CA SER A 201 -7.52 -17.99 5.71
C SER A 201 -7.34 -16.86 6.75
N ASN A 202 -6.24 -16.12 6.68
CA ASN A 202 -5.99 -14.97 7.54
C ASN A 202 -6.54 -13.68 6.90
N LYS A 203 -7.65 -13.18 7.45
CA LYS A 203 -8.29 -11.91 7.03
C LYS A 203 -7.34 -10.71 7.02
N ASN A 204 -6.34 -10.70 7.91
CA ASN A 204 -5.33 -9.62 7.92
C ASN A 204 -4.39 -9.68 6.71
N VAL A 205 -4.09 -10.88 6.20
CA VAL A 205 -3.30 -11.07 4.98
C VAL A 205 -4.12 -10.61 3.77
N GLN A 206 -5.39 -10.99 3.70
CA GLN A 206 -6.31 -10.53 2.64
C GLN A 206 -6.41 -9.00 2.61
N LEU A 207 -6.55 -8.37 3.79
CA LEU A 207 -6.58 -6.93 3.92
C LEU A 207 -5.27 -6.29 3.48
N ALA A 208 -4.12 -6.80 3.95
CA ALA A 208 -2.81 -6.28 3.58
C ALA A 208 -2.55 -6.37 2.07
N TYR A 209 -2.88 -7.50 1.46
CA TYR A 209 -2.75 -7.70 0.02
C TYR A 209 -3.65 -6.75 -0.78
N SER A 210 -4.94 -6.64 -0.43
CA SER A 210 -5.85 -5.71 -1.12
C SER A 210 -5.42 -4.24 -1.00
N THR A 211 -4.70 -3.90 0.07
CA THR A 211 -4.09 -2.57 0.27
C THR A 211 -2.89 -2.37 -0.65
N LEU A 212 -2.04 -3.39 -0.76
CA LEU A 212 -0.91 -3.39 -1.68
C LEU A 212 -1.37 -3.18 -3.12
N ILE A 213 -2.40 -3.93 -3.55
CA ILE A 213 -3.01 -3.79 -4.89
C ILE A 213 -3.56 -2.37 -5.10
N LEU A 214 -4.29 -1.81 -4.14
CA LEU A 214 -4.80 -0.44 -4.24
C LEU A 214 -3.68 0.61 -4.30
N ASN A 215 -2.61 0.44 -3.52
CA ASN A 215 -1.47 1.36 -3.56
C ASN A 215 -0.70 1.28 -4.89
N PHE A 216 -0.54 0.07 -5.45
CA PHE A 216 0.01 -0.08 -6.79
C PHE A 216 -0.87 0.56 -7.87
N ALA A 217 -2.20 0.41 -7.80
CA ALA A 217 -3.10 1.07 -8.74
C ALA A 217 -2.82 2.59 -8.77
N VAL A 218 -2.72 3.23 -7.61
CA VAL A 218 -2.39 4.67 -7.50
C VAL A 218 -1.02 4.96 -8.12
N LEU A 219 0.02 4.23 -7.72
CA LEU A 219 1.39 4.46 -8.21
C LEU A 219 1.50 4.29 -9.74
N LEU A 220 0.88 3.24 -10.29
CA LEU A 220 1.02 2.91 -11.72
C LEU A 220 0.18 3.82 -12.62
N ILE A 221 -0.92 4.38 -12.09
CA ILE A 221 -1.63 5.51 -12.72
C ILE A 221 -0.70 6.73 -12.81
N GLU A 222 -0.06 7.11 -11.70
CA GLU A 222 0.88 8.24 -11.67
C GLU A 222 2.09 8.04 -12.58
N LYS A 223 2.56 6.80 -12.74
CA LYS A 223 3.67 6.43 -13.64
C LYS A 223 3.27 6.27 -15.10
N GLY A 224 1.98 6.17 -15.41
CA GLY A 224 1.50 5.89 -16.76
C GLY A 224 1.90 4.50 -17.27
N ASP A 225 2.10 3.53 -16.38
CA ASP A 225 2.51 2.16 -16.73
C ASP A 225 1.29 1.28 -17.03
N GLU A 226 0.89 1.19 -18.30
CA GLU A 226 -0.28 0.43 -18.74
C GLU A 226 -0.14 -1.09 -18.48
N GLU A 227 1.06 -1.65 -18.65
CA GLU A 227 1.32 -3.07 -18.40
C GLU A 227 1.13 -3.38 -16.91
N GLY A 228 1.77 -2.60 -16.04
CA GLY A 228 1.63 -2.75 -14.60
C GLY A 228 0.19 -2.51 -14.13
N GLN A 229 -0.51 -1.52 -14.69
CA GLN A 229 -1.94 -1.30 -14.42
C GLN A 229 -2.79 -2.51 -14.80
N SER A 230 -2.46 -3.21 -15.88
CA SER A 230 -3.17 -4.42 -16.32
C SER A 230 -2.96 -5.57 -15.35
N GLN A 231 -1.74 -5.76 -14.86
CA GLN A 231 -1.42 -6.78 -13.84
C GLN A 231 -2.20 -6.52 -12.53
N VAL A 232 -2.23 -5.26 -12.08
CA VAL A 232 -2.97 -4.86 -10.87
C VAL A 232 -4.47 -5.00 -11.06
N LEU A 233 -4.99 -4.68 -12.25
CA LEU A 233 -6.39 -4.88 -12.59
C LEU A 233 -6.78 -6.35 -12.46
N SER A 234 -6.01 -7.27 -13.05
CA SER A 234 -6.26 -8.72 -12.93
C SER A 234 -6.27 -9.17 -11.46
N ALA A 235 -5.27 -8.78 -10.67
CA ALA A 235 -5.23 -9.11 -9.24
C ALA A 235 -6.42 -8.52 -8.46
N ALA A 236 -6.87 -7.30 -8.80
CA ALA A 236 -8.01 -6.67 -8.17
C ALA A 236 -9.34 -7.37 -8.53
N LEU A 237 -9.49 -7.84 -9.77
CA LEU A 237 -10.66 -8.62 -10.20
C LEU A 237 -10.74 -9.95 -9.45
N GLU A 238 -9.63 -10.67 -9.31
CA GLU A 238 -9.58 -11.91 -8.51
C GLU A 238 -10.03 -11.70 -7.06
N ILE A 239 -9.59 -10.60 -6.42
CA ILE A 239 -10.04 -10.23 -5.07
C ILE A 239 -11.54 -9.86 -5.06
N ALA A 240 -12.02 -9.12 -6.07
CA ALA A 240 -13.41 -8.67 -6.12
C ALA A 240 -14.40 -9.83 -6.29
N GLU A 241 -14.00 -10.87 -7.02
CA GLU A 241 -14.80 -12.07 -7.30
C GLU A 241 -14.70 -13.14 -6.22
N ALA A 242 -13.59 -13.18 -5.48
CA ALA A 242 -13.36 -14.25 -4.53
C ALA A 242 -14.44 -14.37 -3.45
N ASP A 243 -14.84 -15.61 -3.19
CA ASP A 243 -15.83 -15.96 -2.17
C ASP A 243 -15.26 -15.75 -0.76
N ASN A 244 -16.13 -15.45 0.20
CA ASN A 244 -15.78 -15.37 1.64
C ASN A 244 -14.72 -14.30 2.03
N LEU A 245 -14.49 -13.28 1.21
CA LEU A 245 -13.73 -12.10 1.63
C LEU A 245 -14.53 -11.16 2.53
N ASP A 246 -13.85 -10.62 3.53
CA ASP A 246 -14.37 -9.52 4.35
C ASP A 246 -14.63 -8.27 3.50
N VAL A 247 -15.47 -7.38 4.05
CA VAL A 247 -15.94 -6.19 3.34
C VAL A 247 -14.79 -5.24 2.98
N ASP A 248 -13.79 -5.07 3.84
CA ASP A 248 -12.68 -4.13 3.60
C ASP A 248 -11.72 -4.54 2.46
N PRO A 249 -11.21 -5.78 2.41
CA PRO A 249 -10.45 -6.27 1.26
C PRO A 249 -11.19 -6.07 -0.07
N ARG A 250 -12.45 -6.51 -0.15
CA ARG A 250 -13.27 -6.39 -1.37
C ARG A 250 -13.50 -4.93 -1.76
N PHE A 251 -13.79 -4.07 -0.78
CA PHE A 251 -13.94 -2.63 -1.00
C PHE A 251 -12.66 -2.02 -1.61
N ARG A 252 -11.47 -2.34 -1.07
CA ARG A 252 -10.19 -1.82 -1.59
C ARG A 252 -9.92 -2.30 -3.02
N ALA A 253 -10.24 -3.54 -3.35
CA ALA A 253 -10.13 -4.05 -4.72
C ALA A 253 -11.06 -3.34 -5.70
N LEU A 254 -12.33 -3.12 -5.33
CA LEU A 254 -13.28 -2.36 -6.15
C LEU A 254 -12.83 -0.92 -6.36
N VAL A 255 -12.32 -0.26 -5.31
CA VAL A 255 -11.74 1.09 -5.44
C VAL A 255 -10.53 1.08 -6.38
N ALA A 256 -9.68 0.05 -6.35
CA ALA A 256 -8.55 -0.09 -7.25
C ALA A 256 -9.03 -0.22 -8.72
N ILE A 257 -9.99 -1.11 -8.99
CA ILE A 257 -10.62 -1.29 -10.30
C ILE A 257 -11.18 0.04 -10.82
N GLY A 258 -12.02 0.71 -10.03
CA GLY A 258 -12.63 1.97 -10.47
C GLY A 258 -11.62 3.10 -10.66
N SER A 259 -10.56 3.16 -9.86
CA SER A 259 -9.47 4.13 -10.05
C SER A 259 -8.71 3.89 -11.36
N LEU A 260 -8.37 2.63 -11.65
CA LEU A 260 -7.72 2.21 -12.89
C LEU A 260 -8.58 2.48 -14.13
N MET A 261 -9.90 2.30 -14.03
CA MET A 261 -10.82 2.59 -15.12
C MET A 261 -11.02 4.10 -15.35
N LEU A 262 -11.00 4.91 -14.30
CA LEU A 262 -11.29 6.34 -14.38
C LEU A 262 -10.07 7.17 -14.81
N GLU A 263 -8.90 6.89 -14.24
CA GLU A 263 -7.68 7.67 -14.47
C GLU A 263 -6.53 6.86 -15.07
N GLY A 264 -6.65 5.54 -15.13
CA GLY A 264 -5.66 4.67 -15.76
C GLY A 264 -5.89 4.49 -17.26
N ALA A 265 -5.02 3.70 -17.88
CA ALA A 265 -5.04 3.34 -19.29
C ALA A 265 -5.83 2.05 -19.57
N VAL A 266 -6.33 1.36 -18.53
CA VAL A 266 -6.83 -0.02 -18.64
C VAL A 266 -8.35 -0.16 -18.62
N LYS A 267 -9.10 0.92 -18.87
CA LYS A 267 -10.58 0.89 -18.92
C LYS A 267 -11.12 -0.14 -19.92
N LYS A 268 -10.55 -0.20 -21.12
CA LYS A 268 -10.97 -1.16 -22.16
C LYS A 268 -10.72 -2.60 -21.72
N ILE A 269 -9.54 -2.86 -21.17
CA ILE A 269 -9.16 -4.18 -20.64
C ILE A 269 -10.13 -4.61 -19.53
N ALA A 270 -10.53 -3.69 -18.64
CA ALA A 270 -11.52 -3.98 -17.60
C ALA A 270 -12.89 -4.36 -18.19
N LEU A 271 -13.33 -3.68 -19.26
CA LEU A 271 -14.56 -4.03 -19.96
C LEU A 271 -14.48 -5.41 -20.63
N ASP A 272 -13.34 -5.74 -21.25
CA ASP A 272 -13.11 -7.05 -21.85
C ASP A 272 -13.10 -8.18 -20.81
N PHE A 273 -12.76 -7.88 -19.56
CA PHE A 273 -12.88 -8.79 -18.40
C PHE A 273 -14.25 -8.76 -17.70
N ASP A 274 -15.30 -8.20 -18.33
CA ASP A 274 -16.66 -8.15 -17.78
C ASP A 274 -16.77 -7.50 -16.39
N VAL A 275 -16.01 -6.40 -16.18
CA VAL A 275 -16.12 -5.59 -14.95
C VAL A 275 -17.55 -5.06 -14.70
N GLU A 276 -18.39 -5.03 -15.73
CA GLU A 276 -19.80 -4.64 -15.61
C GLU A 276 -20.59 -5.62 -14.72
N SER A 277 -20.35 -6.92 -14.83
CA SER A 277 -20.97 -7.93 -13.96
C SER A 277 -20.55 -7.73 -12.50
N ILE A 278 -19.26 -7.52 -12.26
CA ILE A 278 -18.70 -7.26 -10.92
C ILE A 278 -19.31 -5.98 -10.33
N ALA A 279 -19.42 -4.91 -11.11
CA ALA A 279 -20.01 -3.64 -10.68
C ALA A 279 -21.49 -3.79 -10.27
N LYS A 280 -22.28 -4.52 -11.07
CA LYS A 280 -23.70 -4.80 -10.77
C LYS A 280 -23.85 -5.64 -9.50
N ALA A 281 -23.04 -6.68 -9.34
CA ALA A 281 -23.04 -7.51 -8.13
C ALA A 281 -22.66 -6.70 -6.88
N ALA A 282 -21.61 -5.87 -6.97
CA ALA A 282 -21.19 -4.99 -5.89
C ALA A 282 -22.30 -3.99 -5.53
N LYS A 283 -22.92 -3.35 -6.52
CA LYS A 283 -24.03 -2.41 -6.32
C LYS A 283 -25.23 -3.02 -5.61
N ALA A 284 -25.50 -4.31 -5.83
CA ALA A 284 -26.58 -5.05 -5.18
C ALA A 284 -26.24 -5.51 -3.73
N SER A 285 -25.02 -5.25 -3.26
CA SER A 285 -24.60 -5.62 -1.91
C SER A 285 -25.40 -4.89 -0.83
N LYS A 286 -25.59 -5.56 0.32
CA LYS A 286 -26.18 -4.96 1.53
C LYS A 286 -25.18 -4.07 2.28
N GLU A 287 -23.89 -4.22 1.99
CA GLU A 287 -22.83 -3.40 2.57
C GLU A 287 -22.75 -2.05 1.86
N ALA A 288 -23.14 -0.97 2.53
CA ALA A 288 -23.31 0.35 1.92
C ALA A 288 -22.09 0.80 1.09
N LYS A 289 -20.87 0.66 1.62
CA LYS A 289 -19.65 1.06 0.91
C LYS A 289 -19.37 0.23 -0.34
N ILE A 290 -19.76 -1.06 -0.35
CA ILE A 290 -19.63 -1.94 -1.52
C ILE A 290 -20.66 -1.55 -2.58
N ALA A 291 -21.90 -1.29 -2.16
CA ALA A 291 -22.96 -0.85 -3.05
C ALA A 291 -22.61 0.47 -3.74
N GLU A 292 -22.06 1.42 -2.98
CA GLU A 292 -21.68 2.74 -3.46
C GLU A 292 -20.50 2.68 -4.46
N VAL A 293 -19.41 1.94 -4.15
CA VAL A 293 -18.31 1.81 -5.11
C VAL A 293 -18.73 1.00 -6.35
N GLY A 294 -19.62 0.02 -6.20
CA GLY A 294 -20.22 -0.68 -7.34
C GLY A 294 -21.00 0.27 -8.26
N ALA A 295 -21.76 1.21 -7.70
CA ALA A 295 -22.46 2.24 -8.46
C ALA A 295 -21.49 3.20 -9.18
N ASP A 296 -20.38 3.57 -8.53
CA ASP A 296 -19.34 4.39 -9.15
C ASP A 296 -18.74 3.67 -10.38
N ILE A 297 -18.39 2.39 -10.27
CA ILE A 297 -17.81 1.60 -11.37
C ILE A 297 -18.84 1.38 -12.50
N GLU A 298 -20.09 1.04 -12.17
CA GLU A 298 -21.16 0.86 -13.18
C GLU A 298 -21.42 2.14 -13.99
N SER A 299 -21.20 3.31 -13.39
CA SER A 299 -21.29 4.59 -14.11
C SER A 299 -20.16 4.77 -15.13
N LEU A 300 -18.97 4.21 -14.87
CA LEU A 300 -17.83 4.25 -15.78
C LEU A 300 -18.01 3.35 -17.01
N THR A 301 -18.67 2.20 -16.85
CA THR A 301 -18.89 1.25 -17.97
C THR A 301 -19.81 1.82 -19.04
N LYS A 302 -20.67 2.77 -18.67
CA LYS A 302 -21.62 3.45 -19.57
C LYS A 302 -21.03 4.69 -20.25
N GLN A 303 -19.86 5.14 -19.81
CA GLN A 303 -19.17 6.28 -20.41
C GLN A 303 -18.32 5.78 -21.59
N PRO A 304 -18.28 6.53 -22.71
CA PRO A 304 -17.42 6.19 -23.85
C PRO A 304 -15.92 6.17 -23.51
#